data_AF-A0AAX1KMU8-F1
#
_entry.id   AF-A0AAX1KMU8-F1
#
_cell.length_a   1.000
_cell.length_b   1.000
_cell.length_c   1.000
_cell.angle_alpha   90.00
_cell.angle_beta   90.00
_cell.angle_gamma   90.00
#
_symmetry.space_group_name_H-M   'P 1'
#
loop_
_entity.id
_entity.type
_entity.pdbx_description
1 polymer ?
#
loop_
_entity_poly.entity_id
_entity_poly.type
_entity_poly.pdbx_seq_one_letter_code
_entity_poly.pdbx_strand_id
1 'polypeptide(L)'
;MAEKDWAAILKAEDRIIANSDRRFRYHCYSLESMSEELTYQERSSYIQEDFTLQLFVEDFTDTIQNEKLAKGLRCLTYRQRYAIELAFWKGYQYKEIAVILGCSPAAVTLLLQRAFRRLLRFLSE
;
A
#
# COMPACT_ATOMS: atom_id res chain seq x y z
N MET A 1 32.34 65.25 21.18
CA MET A 1 32.63 63.90 20.65
C MET A 1 31.91 62.90 21.55
N ALA A 2 31.29 61.85 20.99
CA ALA A 2 30.70 60.70 21.69
C ALA A 2 29.23 60.77 22.18
N GLU A 3 28.29 61.12 21.30
CA GLU A 3 26.87 60.73 21.48
C GLU A 3 26.22 60.29 20.16
N LYS A 4 26.69 60.85 19.03
CA LYS A 4 26.26 60.50 17.66
C LYS A 4 26.68 59.11 17.14
N ASP A 5 27.54 58.37 17.85
CA ASP A 5 28.03 57.04 17.39
C ASP A 5 27.18 55.87 17.89
N TRP A 6 26.59 55.99 19.08
CA TRP A 6 25.85 54.87 19.68
C TRP A 6 24.61 54.48 18.88
N ALA A 7 23.89 55.45 18.33
CA ALA A 7 22.71 55.19 17.49
C ALA A 7 23.09 54.48 16.17
N ALA A 8 24.25 54.77 15.60
CA ALA A 8 24.73 54.12 14.39
C ALA A 8 25.19 52.68 14.67
N ILE A 9 25.88 52.47 15.80
CA ILE A 9 26.31 51.15 16.27
C ILE A 9 25.09 50.26 16.56
N LEU A 10 24.11 50.75 17.32
CA LEU A 10 22.89 50.01 17.63
C LEU A 10 22.11 49.64 16.36
N LYS A 11 21.98 50.57 15.42
CA LYS A 11 21.30 50.30 14.14
C LYS A 11 22.05 49.29 13.26
N ALA A 12 23.38 49.26 13.34
CA ALA A 12 24.18 48.25 12.66
C ALA A 12 23.97 46.86 13.30
N GLU A 13 23.92 46.80 14.62
CA GLU A 13 23.72 45.56 15.37
C GLU A 13 22.32 44.97 15.15
N ASP A 14 21.27 45.81 15.23
CA ASP A 14 19.89 45.44 14.91
C ASP A 14 19.77 44.86 13.49
N ARG A 15 20.53 45.42 12.54
CA ARG A 15 20.57 44.93 11.16
C ARG A 15 21.24 43.56 11.05
N ILE A 16 22.30 43.30 11.81
CA ILE A 16 22.99 42.01 11.83
C ILE A 16 22.06 40.95 12.40
N ILE A 17 21.40 41.25 13.53
CA ILE A 17 20.43 40.36 14.19
C ILE A 17 19.24 40.05 13.28
N ALA A 18 18.67 41.07 12.63
CA ALA A 18 17.56 40.88 11.70
C ALA A 18 17.95 40.00 10.49
N ASN A 19 19.20 40.10 10.02
CA ASN A 19 19.71 39.28 8.92
C ASN A 19 19.97 37.82 9.37
N SER A 20 20.53 37.62 10.56
CA SER A 20 20.69 36.28 11.12
C SER A 20 19.34 35.59 11.33
N ASP A 21 18.36 36.30 11.88
CA ASP A 21 17.00 35.78 12.06
C ASP A 21 16.33 35.40 10.74
N ARG A 22 16.55 36.21 9.70
CA ARG A 22 16.03 35.92 8.36
C ARG A 22 16.70 34.68 7.77
N ARG A 23 18.02 34.55 7.90
CA ARG A 23 18.77 33.36 7.45
C ARG A 23 18.33 32.11 8.19
N PHE A 24 18.14 32.21 9.51
CA PHE A 24 17.67 31.10 10.33
C PHE A 24 16.27 30.64 9.91
N ARG A 25 15.35 31.58 9.67
CA ARG A 25 14.01 31.27 9.14
C ARG A 25 14.06 30.54 7.80
N TYR A 26 14.88 31.00 6.85
CA TYR A 26 15.03 30.29 5.57
C TYR A 26 15.64 28.89 5.73
N HIS A 27 16.59 28.72 6.66
CA HIS A 27 17.16 27.40 6.94
C HIS A 27 16.10 26.42 7.46
N CYS A 28 15.26 26.86 8.40
CA CYS A 28 14.15 26.04 8.90
C CYS A 28 13.16 25.67 7.79
N TYR A 29 12.73 26.63 6.96
CA TYR A 29 11.83 26.33 5.84
C TYR A 29 12.43 25.37 4.81
N SER A 30 13.73 25.48 4.54
CA SER A 30 14.42 24.56 3.64
C SER A 30 14.44 23.14 4.21
N LEU A 31 14.66 22.99 5.52
CA LEU A 31 14.65 21.68 6.18
C LEU A 31 13.25 21.06 6.21
N GLU A 32 12.22 21.86 6.47
CA GLU A 32 10.81 21.41 6.41
C GLU A 32 10.44 20.94 5.01
N SER A 33 10.77 21.72 3.97
CA SER A 33 10.52 21.35 2.57
C SER A 33 11.24 20.05 2.18
N MET A 34 12.50 19.87 2.59
CA MET A 34 13.24 18.63 2.34
C MET A 34 12.63 17.44 3.08
N SER A 35 12.17 17.64 4.32
CA SER A 35 11.48 16.61 5.11
C SER A 35 10.16 16.21 4.43
N GLU A 36 9.39 17.16 3.94
CA GLU A 36 8.15 16.88 3.22
C GLU A 36 8.42 16.06 1.95
N GLU A 37 9.38 16.48 1.12
CA GLU A 37 9.78 15.72 -0.08
C GLU A 37 10.19 14.28 0.23
N LEU A 38 10.99 14.06 1.28
CA LEU A 38 11.37 12.72 1.73
C LEU A 38 10.15 11.89 2.14
N THR A 39 9.24 12.46 2.94
CA THR A 39 8.01 11.74 3.33
C THR A 39 7.10 11.42 2.14
N TYR A 40 7.06 12.28 1.12
CA TYR A 40 6.34 12.01 -0.12
C TYR A 40 7.00 10.88 -0.93
N GLN A 41 8.33 10.88 -1.04
CA GLN A 41 9.07 9.81 -1.71
C GLN A 41 8.87 8.47 -1.01
N GLU A 42 9.03 8.41 0.31
CA GLU A 42 8.81 7.19 1.11
C GLU A 42 7.40 6.65 0.93
N ARG A 43 6.37 7.51 1.00
CA ARG A 43 4.97 7.10 0.77
C ARG A 43 4.74 6.62 -0.65
N SER A 44 5.33 7.27 -1.64
CA SER A 44 5.21 6.86 -3.04
C SER A 44 5.88 5.51 -3.30
N SER A 45 7.07 5.28 -2.73
CA SER A 45 7.77 4.00 -2.79
C SER A 45 6.97 2.88 -2.12
N TYR A 46 6.41 3.13 -0.93
CA TYR A 46 5.54 2.17 -0.23
C TYR A 46 4.32 1.76 -1.08
N ILE A 47 3.63 2.72 -1.71
CA ILE A 47 2.48 2.44 -2.59
C ILE A 47 2.91 1.61 -3.81
N GLN A 48 4.09 1.85 -4.35
CA GLN A 48 4.61 1.15 -5.53
C GLN A 48 5.08 -0.28 -5.20
N GLU A 49 5.64 -0.52 -4.03
CA GLU A 49 5.99 -1.85 -3.54
C GLU A 49 4.74 -2.71 -3.29
N ASP A 50 3.68 -2.16 -2.70
CA ASP A 50 2.44 -2.90 -2.42
C ASP A 50 1.71 -3.35 -3.71
N PHE A 51 1.74 -2.53 -4.77
CA PHE A 51 1.19 -2.91 -6.08
C PHE A 51 2.03 -3.97 -6.79
N THR A 52 3.36 -3.86 -6.76
CA THR A 52 4.25 -4.82 -7.44
C THR A 52 4.24 -6.18 -6.75
N LEU A 53 4.16 -6.22 -5.42
CA LEU A 53 3.96 -7.45 -4.65
C LEU A 53 2.60 -8.12 -4.96
N GLN A 54 1.55 -7.34 -5.23
CA GLN A 54 0.25 -7.89 -5.66
C GLN A 54 0.27 -8.42 -7.11
N LEU A 55 1.12 -7.86 -7.98
CA LEU A 55 1.20 -8.26 -9.40
C LEU A 55 2.05 -9.54 -9.61
N PHE A 56 3.01 -9.81 -8.72
CA PHE A 56 3.91 -10.97 -8.78
C PHE A 56 3.47 -12.14 -7.89
N VAL A 57 2.24 -12.12 -7.35
CA VAL A 57 1.68 -13.32 -6.72
C VAL A 57 1.53 -14.39 -7.81
N GLU A 58 2.42 -15.37 -7.82
CA GLU A 58 2.26 -16.59 -8.60
C GLU A 58 0.83 -17.10 -8.40
N ASP A 59 0.04 -17.12 -9.47
CA ASP A 59 -1.33 -17.61 -9.41
C ASP A 59 -1.23 -19.08 -9.03
N PHE A 60 -1.83 -19.49 -7.91
CA PHE A 60 -1.73 -20.88 -7.45
C PHE A 60 -2.16 -21.88 -8.54
N THR A 61 -2.96 -21.44 -9.51
CA THR A 61 -3.36 -22.25 -10.67
C THR A 61 -2.20 -22.68 -11.56
N ASP A 62 -1.05 -21.99 -11.52
CA ASP A 62 0.17 -22.38 -12.23
C ASP A 62 0.92 -23.52 -11.53
N THR A 63 0.68 -23.74 -10.24
CA THR A 63 1.23 -24.88 -9.49
C THR A 63 0.49 -26.20 -9.76
N ILE A 64 -0.64 -26.15 -10.48
CA ILE A 64 -1.53 -27.29 -10.69
C ILE A 64 -1.09 -28.09 -11.92
N GLN A 65 -0.62 -29.32 -11.71
CA GLN A 65 -0.19 -30.21 -12.80
C GLN A 65 -1.32 -30.66 -13.73
N ASN A 66 -2.55 -30.75 -13.22
CA ASN A 66 -3.70 -31.13 -14.06
C ASN A 66 -4.16 -29.92 -14.88
N GLU A 67 -3.79 -29.91 -16.17
CA GLU A 67 -4.13 -28.82 -17.09
C GLU A 67 -5.64 -28.56 -17.22
N LYS A 68 -6.47 -29.60 -17.24
CA LYS A 68 -7.94 -29.46 -17.35
C LYS A 68 -8.49 -28.74 -16.11
N LEU A 69 -8.00 -29.11 -14.93
CA LEU A 69 -8.37 -28.46 -13.67
C LEU A 69 -7.85 -27.02 -13.61
N ALA A 70 -6.59 -26.79 -13.97
CA ALA A 70 -5.99 -25.46 -13.98
C ALA A 70 -6.78 -24.50 -14.88
N LYS A 71 -7.12 -24.96 -16.11
CA LYS A 71 -7.95 -24.22 -17.05
C LYS A 71 -9.35 -23.94 -16.49
N GLY A 72 -9.98 -24.95 -15.86
CA GLY A 72 -11.29 -24.78 -15.23
C GLY A 72 -11.28 -23.77 -14.09
N LEU A 73 -10.22 -23.77 -13.26
CA LEU A 73 -10.03 -22.79 -12.20
C LEU A 73 -9.85 -21.38 -12.76
N ARG A 74 -9.08 -21.20 -13.83
CA ARG A 74 -8.91 -19.90 -14.52
C ARG A 74 -10.24 -19.34 -15.08
N CYS A 75 -11.24 -20.18 -15.33
CA CYS A 75 -12.58 -19.74 -15.74
C CYS A 75 -13.47 -19.23 -14.58
N LEU A 76 -13.03 -19.36 -13.32
CA LEU A 76 -13.71 -18.80 -12.16
C LEU A 76 -13.36 -17.33 -11.96
N THR A 77 -14.25 -16.60 -11.27
CA THR A 77 -13.95 -15.22 -10.85
C THR A 77 -12.77 -15.21 -9.87
N TYR A 78 -12.02 -14.10 -9.82
CA TYR A 78 -10.91 -13.95 -8.87
C TYR A 78 -11.34 -14.26 -7.43
N ARG A 79 -12.48 -13.72 -6.99
CA ARG A 79 -12.99 -13.93 -5.63
C ARG A 79 -13.29 -15.42 -5.33
N GLN A 80 -13.75 -16.18 -6.32
CA GLN A 80 -13.97 -17.63 -6.18
C GLN A 80 -12.65 -18.40 -6.14
N ARG A 81 -11.71 -18.08 -7.03
CA ARG A 81 -10.37 -18.69 -7.03
C ARG A 81 -9.65 -18.45 -5.72
N TYR A 82 -9.65 -17.21 -5.24
CA TYR A 82 -9.01 -16.82 -4.00
C TYR A 82 -9.64 -17.51 -2.78
N ALA A 83 -10.96 -17.67 -2.74
CA ALA A 83 -11.62 -18.44 -1.69
C ALA A 83 -11.23 -19.94 -1.72
N ILE A 84 -11.04 -20.53 -2.90
CA ILE A 84 -10.56 -21.91 -3.06
C ILE A 84 -9.10 -22.02 -2.60
N GLU A 85 -8.25 -21.09 -3.01
CA GLU A 85 -6.85 -21.04 -2.60
C GLU A 85 -6.72 -20.97 -1.08
N LEU A 86 -7.45 -20.06 -0.43
CA LEU A 86 -7.43 -19.92 1.01
C LEU A 86 -7.88 -21.20 1.72
N ALA A 87 -8.95 -21.83 1.25
CA ALA A 87 -9.51 -23.02 1.88
C ALA A 87 -8.65 -24.27 1.68
N PHE A 88 -8.14 -24.50 0.46
CA PHE A 88 -7.53 -25.78 0.08
C PHE A 88 -6.01 -25.75 -0.06
N TRP A 89 -5.42 -24.62 -0.45
CA TRP A 89 -3.96 -24.47 -0.54
C TRP A 89 -3.36 -23.94 0.76
N LYS A 90 -4.02 -22.98 1.41
CA LYS A 90 -3.52 -22.34 2.63
C LYS A 90 -4.13 -22.89 3.92
N GLY A 91 -5.20 -23.71 3.82
CA GLY A 91 -5.80 -24.43 4.94
C GLY A 91 -6.62 -23.58 5.90
N TYR A 92 -7.07 -22.38 5.50
CA TYR A 92 -7.88 -21.50 6.36
C TYR A 92 -9.29 -22.06 6.59
N GLN A 93 -9.82 -21.84 7.80
CA GLN A 93 -11.21 -22.14 8.13
C GLN A 93 -12.16 -21.13 7.49
N TYR A 94 -13.40 -21.53 7.22
CA TYR A 94 -14.38 -20.66 6.55
C TYR A 94 -14.71 -19.39 7.34
N LYS A 95 -14.57 -19.42 8.68
CA LYS A 95 -14.73 -18.24 9.52
C LYS A 95 -13.59 -17.23 9.30
N GLU A 96 -12.37 -17.70 9.12
CA GLU A 96 -11.18 -16.85 8.87
C GLU A 96 -11.23 -16.29 7.45
N ILE A 97 -11.61 -17.12 6.47
CA ILE A 97 -11.82 -16.67 5.09
C ILE A 97 -12.90 -15.59 5.02
N ALA A 98 -13.96 -15.70 5.82
CA ALA A 98 -15.01 -14.70 5.88
C ALA A 98 -14.47 -13.34 6.35
N VAL A 99 -13.59 -13.34 7.36
CA VAL A 99 -12.90 -12.13 7.83
C VAL A 99 -12.01 -11.56 6.73
N ILE A 100 -11.16 -12.39 6.09
CA ILE A 100 -10.26 -11.95 5.00
C ILE A 100 -11.03 -11.33 3.84
N LEU A 101 -12.17 -11.92 3.47
CA LEU A 101 -13.00 -11.46 2.35
C LEU A 101 -13.97 -10.33 2.73
N GLY A 102 -14.05 -9.95 4.01
CA GLY A 102 -14.98 -8.94 4.52
C GLY A 102 -16.45 -9.33 4.35
N CYS A 103 -16.80 -10.61 4.53
CA CYS A 103 -18.18 -11.11 4.41
C CYS A 103 -18.56 -12.08 5.52
N SER A 104 -19.81 -12.60 5.52
CA SER A 104 -20.26 -13.59 6.50
C SER A 104 -19.79 -15.01 6.15
N PRO A 105 -19.62 -15.92 7.13
CA PRO A 105 -19.24 -17.31 6.87
C PRO A 105 -20.20 -18.04 5.91
N ALA A 106 -21.51 -17.75 6.01
CA ALA A 106 -22.52 -18.30 5.10
C ALA A 106 -22.30 -17.83 3.64
N ALA A 107 -21.87 -16.58 3.45
CA ALA A 107 -21.54 -16.07 2.12
C ALA A 107 -20.33 -16.78 1.52
N VAL A 108 -19.33 -17.14 2.33
CA VAL A 108 -18.18 -17.96 1.88
C VAL A 108 -18.63 -19.34 1.43
N THR A 109 -19.52 -19.99 2.20
CA THR A 109 -20.08 -21.30 1.83
C THR A 109 -20.82 -21.23 0.49
N LEU A 110 -21.68 -20.23 0.30
CA LEU A 110 -22.40 -20.03 -0.97
C LEU A 110 -21.45 -19.71 -2.12
N LEU A 111 -20.40 -18.93 -1.88
CA LEU A 111 -19.37 -18.59 -2.88
C LEU A 111 -18.66 -19.85 -3.36
N LEU A 112 -18.20 -20.70 -2.44
CA LEU A 112 -17.53 -21.97 -2.74
C LEU A 112 -18.47 -22.95 -3.45
N GLN A 113 -19.72 -23.09 -2.99
CA GLN A 113 -20.72 -23.94 -3.67
C GLN A 113 -20.94 -23.52 -5.12
N ARG A 114 -21.07 -22.21 -5.39
CA ARG A 114 -21.22 -21.68 -6.75
C ARG A 114 -19.96 -21.92 -7.58
N ALA A 115 -18.78 -21.77 -6.99
CA ALA A 115 -17.51 -22.05 -7.63
C ALA A 115 -17.41 -23.52 -8.05
N PHE A 116 -17.74 -24.46 -7.14
CA PHE A 116 -17.71 -25.89 -7.44
C PHE A 116 -18.71 -26.29 -8.50
N ARG A 117 -19.94 -25.77 -8.48
CA ARG A 117 -20.91 -26.04 -9.55
C ARG A 117 -20.38 -25.61 -10.92
N ARG A 118 -19.71 -24.45 -10.98
CA ARG A 118 -19.13 -23.94 -12.23
C ARG A 118 -17.93 -24.76 -12.69
N LEU A 119 -17.07 -25.19 -11.77
CA LEU A 119 -15.98 -26.11 -12.06
C LEU A 119 -16.47 -27.46 -12.55
N LEU A 120 -17.45 -28.06 -11.87
CA LEU A 120 -18.03 -29.34 -12.26
C LEU A 120 -18.59 -29.29 -13.68
N ARG A 121 -19.35 -28.24 -14.01
CA ARG A 121 -19.87 -28.04 -15.37
C ARG A 121 -18.77 -27.97 -16.42
N PHE A 122 -17.68 -27.26 -16.13
CA PHE A 122 -16.54 -27.16 -17.03
C PHE A 122 -15.77 -28.47 -17.18
N LEU A 123 -15.66 -29.25 -16.09
CA LEU A 123 -14.95 -30.52 -16.11
C LEU A 123 -15.75 -31.65 -16.77
N SER A 124 -17.09 -31.53 -16.79
CA SER A 124 -18.00 -32.46 -17.47
C SER A 124 -18.15 -32.22 -18.98
N GLU A 125 -17.72 -31.06 -19.47
CA GLU A 125 -17.54 -30.76 -20.90
C GLU A 125 -16.21 -31.33 -21.41
#